data_AF-A0A9W7CST9-F1
#
_entry.id   AF-A0A9W7CST9-F1
#
_cell.length_a   1.000
_cell.length_b   1.000
_cell.length_c   1.000
_cell.angle_alpha   90.00
_cell.angle_beta   90.00
_cell.angle_gamma   90.00
#
_symmetry.space_group_name_H-M   'P 1'
#
loop_
_entity.id
_entity.type
_entity.pdbx_description
1 polymer ?
#
loop_
_entity_poly.entity_id
_entity_poly.type
_entity_poly.pdbx_seq_one_letter_code
_entity_poly.pdbx_strand_id
1 'polypeptide(L)'
;MFAYELEGLKRLNIQPIKWGSSYRVKVRGRTGKMVYVSNVSRLINKRLVAKQYNVSIETLEKHLSPDYKADPKYRFYNGNHMESHLYEGVEPSNFYNKLENVLSTQTSAFKINIALGYELVSKTDPDDTRYFYPNLANTHVFNSPIAINSKADIQKKVISEIRSMELADKLNYPSSGYKLKAITAFKIFIYHRDHALGDSEAVIPKIIRENKHVINFPKTNNKCVFHCIAWHTFQSPKKDPRRIQAQVKEAFKRYCSFKGVKYSLSLFRSFKPIDLLQLDEVEDCFQLGINVYKMDVATGNVECIRRSDKGYESMDILSHENHALYIKSIDMLQSKYQCPKCEMIFVSGERLKNHKKNQCELVNIESFPAEPTIYKPAPNAIRSLLAKYSIKDATQYIDHFIVYDFEAILKPTATQHGENTVFTNEHIPVSVSVADSLTEEVRCFVNDDPKMLLTDMFKYISDVSLKIQQYNVDKYKSLLQKIINAHGLTGMEVPGVNLGKKYKMADVESWIKEGKYDSFFHFHSSLGFGKQRSDYGRLKQQIDQVPVFGFNSGRYDINLIKSDLFAIIGTDNIKSVIKNPSYMCIATSNMKMLDISNYVPAGSFPV
;
A
#
# COMPACT_ATOMS: atom_id res chain seq x y z
N MET A 1 15.95 -6.22 -50.00
CA MET A 1 16.00 -7.02 -48.76
C MET A 1 14.57 -7.28 -48.32
N PHE A 2 14.21 -8.54 -48.15
CA PHE A 2 12.89 -8.94 -47.65
C PHE A 2 12.77 -8.63 -46.14
N ALA A 3 11.53 -8.57 -45.64
CA ALA A 3 11.26 -8.28 -44.23
C ALA A 3 11.89 -9.31 -43.28
N TYR A 4 11.81 -10.61 -43.62
CA TYR A 4 12.40 -11.69 -42.83
C TYR A 4 13.93 -11.64 -42.80
N GLU A 5 14.58 -11.20 -43.89
CA GLU A 5 16.03 -11.00 -43.93
C GLU A 5 16.46 -9.85 -43.02
N LEU A 6 15.69 -8.76 -43.00
CA LEU A 6 15.95 -7.61 -42.14
C LEU A 6 15.86 -8.01 -40.66
N GLU A 7 14.87 -8.81 -40.32
CA GLU A 7 14.67 -9.33 -38.97
C GLU A 7 15.78 -10.32 -38.58
N GLY A 8 16.18 -11.19 -39.52
CA GLY A 8 17.32 -12.09 -39.37
C GLY A 8 18.63 -11.38 -39.05
N LEU A 9 18.91 -10.27 -39.75
CA LEU A 9 20.10 -9.44 -39.47
C LEU A 9 20.04 -8.79 -38.09
N LYS A 10 18.88 -8.26 -37.68
CA LYS A 10 18.69 -7.69 -36.35
C LYS A 10 18.91 -8.72 -35.23
N ARG A 11 18.46 -9.97 -35.42
CA ARG A 11 18.68 -11.07 -34.47
C ARG A 11 20.16 -11.40 -34.28
N LEU A 12 20.99 -11.14 -35.28
CA LEU A 12 22.45 -11.30 -35.23
C LEU A 12 23.19 -10.03 -34.79
N ASN A 13 22.46 -9.02 -34.29
CA ASN A 13 22.98 -7.71 -33.92
C ASN A 13 23.69 -6.97 -35.08
N ILE A 14 23.32 -7.28 -36.33
CA ILE A 14 23.82 -6.62 -37.53
C ILE A 14 22.83 -5.52 -37.90
N GLN A 15 23.21 -4.27 -37.66
CA GLN A 15 22.34 -3.11 -37.87
C GLN A 15 22.30 -2.68 -39.35
N PRO A 16 21.20 -2.87 -40.08
CA PRO A 16 21.07 -2.49 -41.49
C PRO A 16 20.69 -1.01 -41.59
N ILE A 17 21.28 -0.30 -42.55
CA ILE A 17 21.02 1.12 -42.78
C ILE A 17 19.89 1.28 -43.79
N LYS A 18 18.88 2.09 -43.44
CA LYS A 18 17.78 2.44 -44.35
C LYS A 18 18.31 3.34 -45.47
N TRP A 19 18.05 2.96 -46.71
CA TRP A 19 18.52 3.64 -47.92
C TRP A 19 17.39 3.73 -48.94
N GLY A 20 16.64 4.83 -48.90
CA GLY A 20 15.40 4.99 -49.67
C GLY A 20 14.32 4.01 -49.20
N SER A 21 13.76 3.23 -50.13
CA SER A 21 12.75 2.19 -49.88
C SER A 21 13.34 0.82 -49.48
N SER A 22 14.67 0.69 -49.40
CA SER A 22 15.37 -0.57 -49.08
C SER A 22 16.29 -0.41 -47.87
N TYR A 23 16.75 -1.53 -47.32
CA TYR A 23 17.85 -1.58 -46.34
C TYR A 23 19.14 -2.09 -46.97
N ARG A 24 20.29 -1.67 -46.43
CA ARG A 24 21.62 -2.10 -46.88
C ARG A 24 22.53 -2.40 -45.69
N VAL A 25 23.40 -3.39 -45.82
CA VAL A 25 24.42 -3.73 -44.81
C VAL A 25 25.77 -3.20 -45.26
N LYS A 26 26.50 -2.55 -44.35
CA LYS A 26 27.86 -2.06 -44.62
C LYS A 26 28.85 -3.23 -44.45
N VAL A 27 29.65 -3.52 -45.47
CA VAL A 27 30.65 -4.60 -45.47
C VAL A 27 31.94 -4.16 -46.15
N ARG A 28 33.06 -4.83 -45.88
CA ARG A 28 34.31 -4.62 -46.63
C ARG A 28 34.31 -5.45 -47.92
N GLY A 29 34.40 -4.79 -49.07
CA GLY A 29 34.38 -5.43 -50.40
C GLY A 29 35.69 -6.12 -50.78
N ARG A 30 35.71 -6.79 -51.95
CA ARG A 30 36.88 -7.56 -52.44
C ARG A 30 38.15 -6.73 -52.62
N THR A 31 38.00 -5.44 -52.91
CA THR A 31 39.11 -4.48 -53.08
C THR A 31 39.55 -3.83 -51.76
N GLY A 32 39.03 -4.28 -50.61
CA GLY A 32 39.35 -3.73 -49.29
C GLY A 32 38.56 -2.46 -48.89
N LYS A 33 37.82 -1.85 -49.82
CA LYS A 33 36.98 -0.66 -49.54
C LYS A 33 35.65 -1.02 -48.88
N MET A 34 35.11 -0.13 -48.07
CA MET A 34 33.76 -0.29 -47.49
C MET A 34 32.68 -0.08 -48.56
N VAL A 35 31.75 -1.02 -48.67
CA VAL A 35 30.65 -1.03 -49.64
C VAL A 35 29.32 -1.38 -48.95
N TYR A 36 28.21 -1.03 -49.58
CA TYR A 36 26.86 -1.30 -49.06
C TYR A 36 26.16 -2.37 -49.89
N VAL A 37 25.65 -3.40 -49.24
CA VAL A 37 25.01 -4.55 -49.87
C VAL A 37 23.50 -4.54 -49.59
N SER A 38 22.70 -4.57 -50.66
CA SER A 38 21.22 -4.54 -50.59
C SER A 38 20.55 -5.92 -50.69
N ASN A 39 21.22 -6.89 -51.30
CA ASN A 39 20.74 -8.26 -51.48
C ASN A 39 21.64 -9.22 -50.69
N VAL A 40 21.21 -9.57 -49.49
CA VAL A 40 21.94 -10.47 -48.59
C VAL A 40 21.67 -11.95 -48.88
N SER A 41 20.74 -12.28 -49.80
CA SER A 41 20.47 -13.65 -50.22
C SER A 41 21.55 -14.21 -51.17
N ARG A 42 22.30 -13.35 -51.86
CA ARG A 42 23.42 -13.79 -52.73
C ARG A 42 24.59 -14.36 -51.91
N LEU A 43 25.07 -15.56 -52.27
CA LEU A 43 26.17 -16.25 -51.56
C LEU A 43 27.44 -15.41 -51.39
N ILE A 44 27.84 -14.66 -52.42
CA ILE A 44 28.99 -13.75 -52.37
C ILE A 44 28.80 -12.68 -51.28
N ASN A 45 27.59 -12.15 -51.16
CA ASN A 45 27.24 -11.12 -50.21
C ASN A 45 27.14 -11.68 -48.78
N LYS A 46 26.59 -12.89 -48.61
CA LYS A 46 26.59 -13.60 -47.31
C LYS A 46 28.00 -13.76 -46.77
N ARG A 47 28.96 -14.18 -47.61
CA ARG A 47 30.37 -14.31 -47.21
C ARG A 47 30.97 -12.98 -46.74
N LEU A 48 30.64 -11.87 -47.40
CA LEU A 48 31.12 -10.55 -46.99
C LEU A 48 30.50 -10.10 -45.66
N VAL A 49 29.22 -10.37 -45.45
CA VAL A 49 28.52 -10.06 -44.18
C VAL A 49 29.06 -10.93 -43.05
N ALA A 50 29.12 -12.24 -43.24
CA ALA A 50 29.68 -13.22 -42.30
C ALA A 50 31.08 -12.80 -41.84
N LYS A 51 31.97 -12.47 -42.79
CA LYS A 51 33.33 -12.01 -42.50
C LYS A 51 33.39 -10.66 -41.78
N GLN A 52 32.55 -9.70 -42.15
CA GLN A 52 32.55 -8.36 -41.55
C GLN A 52 32.09 -8.37 -40.09
N TYR A 53 31.08 -9.19 -39.78
CA TYR A 53 30.42 -9.20 -38.48
C TYR A 53 30.82 -10.41 -37.62
N ASN A 54 31.84 -11.17 -38.06
CA ASN A 54 32.35 -12.34 -37.36
C ASN A 54 31.27 -13.38 -37.02
N VAL A 55 30.41 -13.68 -38.00
CA VAL A 55 29.33 -14.68 -37.90
C VAL A 55 29.61 -15.81 -38.88
N SER A 56 29.37 -17.06 -38.50
CA SER A 56 29.51 -18.19 -39.43
C SER A 56 28.51 -18.07 -40.59
N ILE A 57 28.85 -18.61 -41.77
CA ILE A 57 27.95 -18.59 -42.93
C ILE A 57 26.67 -19.39 -42.62
N GLU A 58 26.79 -20.54 -41.96
CA GLU A 58 25.67 -21.39 -41.58
C GLU A 58 24.70 -20.68 -40.62
N THR A 59 25.23 -19.98 -39.61
CA THR A 59 24.42 -19.17 -38.68
C THR A 59 23.72 -18.03 -39.42
N LEU A 60 24.43 -17.33 -40.31
CA LEU A 60 23.85 -16.27 -41.11
C LEU A 60 22.73 -16.79 -42.03
N GLU A 61 22.94 -17.94 -42.66
CA GLU A 61 21.95 -18.58 -43.53
C GLU A 61 20.71 -19.07 -42.78
N LYS A 62 20.91 -19.67 -41.61
CA LYS A 62 19.82 -20.08 -40.73
C LYS A 62 18.93 -18.89 -40.41
N HIS A 63 19.48 -17.80 -39.88
CA HIS A 63 18.69 -16.63 -39.45
C HIS A 63 18.08 -15.81 -40.60
N LEU A 64 18.63 -15.90 -41.81
CA LEU A 64 18.11 -15.25 -43.02
C LEU A 64 17.12 -16.13 -43.80
N SER A 65 16.91 -17.38 -43.41
CA SER A 65 15.99 -18.28 -44.12
C SER A 65 14.53 -17.81 -43.99
N PRO A 66 13.74 -17.80 -45.08
CA PRO A 66 12.30 -17.58 -44.99
C PRO A 66 11.60 -18.67 -44.15
N ASP A 67 12.19 -19.86 -44.07
CA ASP A 67 11.73 -20.98 -43.25
C ASP A 67 12.32 -20.99 -41.84
N TYR A 68 13.07 -19.93 -41.45
CA TYR A 68 13.46 -19.74 -40.06
C TYR A 68 12.20 -19.53 -39.23
N LYS A 69 11.64 -20.64 -38.74
CA LYS A 69 10.60 -20.63 -37.74
C LYS A 69 11.15 -19.83 -36.57
N ALA A 70 10.49 -18.70 -36.27
CA ALA A 70 10.58 -18.09 -34.96
C ALA A 70 10.59 -19.23 -33.94
N ASP A 71 11.54 -19.21 -33.01
CA ASP A 71 11.74 -20.16 -31.90
C ASP A 71 10.60 -21.20 -31.84
N PRO A 72 10.82 -22.50 -32.11
CA PRO A 72 9.73 -23.48 -32.23
C PRO A 72 8.81 -23.54 -30.99
N LYS A 73 9.23 -22.91 -29.89
CA LYS A 73 8.51 -22.73 -28.64
C LYS A 73 7.81 -21.35 -28.49
N TYR A 74 7.82 -20.52 -29.52
CA TYR A 74 7.12 -19.24 -29.59
C TYR A 74 5.84 -19.36 -30.42
N ARG A 75 4.71 -18.90 -29.87
CA ARG A 75 3.43 -18.83 -30.58
C ARG A 75 2.87 -17.42 -30.47
N PHE A 76 2.52 -16.85 -31.62
CA PHE A 76 1.90 -15.53 -31.73
C PHE A 76 0.45 -15.65 -32.18
N TYR A 77 -0.41 -14.86 -31.56
CA TYR A 77 -1.78 -14.66 -31.99
C TYR A 77 -2.04 -13.16 -32.09
N ASN A 78 -2.62 -12.72 -33.20
CA ASN A 78 -3.03 -11.33 -33.40
C ASN A 78 -4.52 -11.28 -33.73
N GLY A 79 -5.28 -10.52 -32.96
CA GLY A 79 -6.69 -10.26 -33.19
C GLY A 79 -6.99 -8.76 -33.12
N ASN A 80 -8.20 -8.36 -33.52
CA ASN A 80 -8.56 -6.94 -33.66
C ASN A 80 -8.46 -6.13 -32.36
N HIS A 81 -8.65 -6.75 -31.20
CA HIS A 81 -8.68 -6.07 -29.89
C HIS A 81 -7.59 -6.56 -28.93
N MET A 82 -6.94 -7.68 -29.27
CA MET A 82 -5.98 -8.33 -28.39
C MET A 82 -4.99 -9.14 -29.22
N GLU A 83 -3.72 -9.06 -28.84
CA GLU A 83 -2.67 -9.97 -29.27
C GLU A 83 -2.13 -10.79 -28.08
N SER A 84 -1.53 -11.94 -28.37
CA SER A 84 -0.86 -12.73 -27.34
C SER A 84 0.44 -13.36 -27.84
N HIS A 85 1.41 -13.41 -26.94
CA HIS A 85 2.76 -13.91 -27.18
C HIS A 85 3.06 -15.00 -26.17
N LEU A 86 3.09 -16.26 -26.60
CA LEU A 86 3.47 -17.39 -25.77
C LEU A 86 4.92 -17.77 -26.08
N TYR A 87 5.77 -17.85 -25.05
CA TYR A 87 7.10 -18.42 -25.13
C TYR A 87 7.20 -19.61 -24.18
N GLU A 88 7.62 -20.77 -24.70
CA GLU A 88 7.84 -22.00 -23.93
C GLU A 88 9.35 -22.33 -23.89
N GLY A 89 9.80 -23.06 -22.86
CA GLY A 89 11.20 -23.46 -22.69
C GLY A 89 12.21 -22.31 -22.75
N VAL A 90 11.88 -21.19 -22.13
CA VAL A 90 12.71 -19.99 -22.04
C VAL A 90 13.77 -20.18 -20.96
N GLU A 91 15.03 -19.88 -21.29
CA GLU A 91 16.08 -19.81 -20.27
C GLU A 91 15.84 -18.64 -19.31
N PRO A 92 16.06 -18.80 -17.99
CA PRO A 92 15.78 -17.76 -17.00
C PRO A 92 16.43 -16.40 -17.31
N SER A 93 17.66 -16.41 -17.83
CA SER A 93 18.41 -15.21 -18.23
C SER A 93 17.75 -14.42 -19.38
N ASN A 94 16.91 -15.08 -20.18
CA ASN A 94 16.28 -14.49 -21.37
C ASN A 94 14.82 -14.06 -21.12
N PHE A 95 14.22 -14.46 -20.01
CA PHE A 95 12.82 -14.16 -19.68
C PHE A 95 12.51 -12.66 -19.72
N TYR A 96 13.20 -11.88 -18.88
CA TYR A 96 12.98 -10.44 -18.77
C TYR A 96 13.26 -9.70 -20.08
N ASN A 97 14.32 -10.11 -20.80
CA ASN A 97 14.67 -9.52 -22.09
C ASN A 97 13.60 -9.77 -23.16
N LYS A 98 13.06 -10.99 -23.26
CA LYS A 98 11.99 -11.31 -24.20
C LYS A 98 10.69 -10.57 -23.85
N LEU A 99 10.35 -10.50 -22.56
CA LEU A 99 9.19 -9.76 -22.06
C LEU A 99 9.30 -8.27 -22.41
N GLU A 100 10.38 -7.62 -21.99
CA GLU A 100 10.59 -6.19 -22.23
C GLU A 100 10.63 -5.84 -23.72
N ASN A 101 11.21 -6.70 -24.55
CA ASN A 101 11.22 -6.48 -26.00
C ASN A 101 9.79 -6.40 -26.57
N VAL A 102 8.92 -7.36 -26.26
CA VAL A 102 7.52 -7.35 -26.74
C VAL A 102 6.77 -6.09 -26.30
N LEU A 103 6.96 -5.66 -25.05
CA LEU A 103 6.28 -4.50 -24.50
C LEU A 103 6.82 -3.17 -25.04
N SER A 104 8.13 -3.08 -25.22
CA SER A 104 8.80 -1.87 -25.73
C SER A 104 8.55 -1.62 -27.22
N THR A 105 8.19 -2.67 -27.98
CA THR A 105 7.84 -2.54 -29.41
C THR A 105 6.45 -1.97 -29.66
N GLN A 106 5.61 -1.87 -28.63
CA GLN A 106 4.26 -1.31 -28.75
C GLN A 106 4.32 0.17 -29.08
N THR A 107 3.44 0.62 -29.99
CA THR A 107 3.43 2.01 -30.49
C THR A 107 2.32 2.88 -29.90
N SER A 108 1.36 2.26 -29.21
CA SER A 108 0.22 2.90 -28.57
C SER A 108 -0.02 2.30 -27.19
N ALA A 109 -0.70 3.02 -26.30
CA ALA A 109 -1.02 2.60 -24.96
C ALA A 109 -1.90 1.35 -24.99
N PHE A 110 -1.67 0.45 -24.04
CA PHE A 110 -2.32 -0.85 -24.00
C PHE A 110 -2.66 -1.24 -22.58
N LYS A 111 -3.49 -2.27 -22.42
CA LYS A 111 -3.54 -3.03 -21.16
C LYS A 111 -2.81 -4.34 -21.34
N ILE A 112 -2.23 -4.84 -20.26
CA ILE A 112 -1.50 -6.10 -20.25
C ILE A 112 -1.96 -6.99 -19.11
N ASN A 113 -2.04 -8.29 -19.39
CA ASN A 113 -1.91 -9.31 -18.37
C ASN A 113 -0.87 -10.35 -18.80
N ILE A 114 -0.26 -11.03 -17.85
CA ILE A 114 0.79 -12.02 -18.08
C ILE A 114 0.40 -13.28 -17.33
N ALA A 115 0.56 -14.43 -17.97
CA ALA A 115 0.54 -15.72 -17.30
C ALA A 115 1.94 -16.33 -17.30
N LEU A 116 2.39 -16.81 -16.14
CA LEU A 116 3.72 -17.43 -15.99
C LEU A 116 3.61 -18.95 -16.07
N GLY A 117 4.52 -19.58 -16.79
CA GLY A 117 4.75 -21.00 -16.73
C GLY A 117 6.04 -21.28 -15.97
N TYR A 118 5.95 -22.11 -14.95
CA TYR A 118 7.07 -22.35 -14.04
C TYR A 118 7.12 -23.81 -13.61
N GLU A 119 8.32 -24.25 -13.29
CA GLU A 119 8.60 -25.56 -12.73
C GLU A 119 8.86 -25.39 -11.23
N LEU A 120 8.20 -26.22 -10.44
CA LEU A 120 8.44 -26.39 -9.01
C LEU A 120 9.24 -27.67 -8.80
N VAL A 121 10.06 -27.69 -7.75
CA VAL A 121 10.78 -28.89 -7.29
C VAL A 121 10.48 -29.11 -5.82
N SER A 122 10.31 -30.37 -5.42
CA SER A 122 10.16 -30.72 -4.00
C SER A 122 11.44 -30.37 -3.25
N LYS A 123 11.29 -29.94 -1.99
CA LYS A 123 12.41 -29.65 -1.10
C LYS A 123 13.09 -30.93 -0.60
N THR A 124 12.36 -32.05 -0.58
CA THR A 124 12.83 -33.35 -0.07
C THR A 124 13.26 -34.32 -1.16
N ASP A 125 12.67 -34.21 -2.36
CA ASP A 125 12.98 -35.06 -3.51
C ASP A 125 13.30 -34.20 -4.75
N PRO A 126 14.58 -34.09 -5.14
CA PRO A 126 14.97 -33.31 -6.32
C PRO A 126 14.37 -33.79 -7.64
N ASP A 127 13.92 -35.04 -7.74
CA ASP A 127 13.34 -35.63 -8.95
C ASP A 127 11.82 -35.41 -9.05
N ASP A 128 11.16 -35.03 -7.95
CA ASP A 128 9.74 -34.63 -7.95
C ASP A 128 9.59 -33.18 -8.42
N THR A 129 9.38 -33.02 -9.73
CA THR A 129 9.10 -31.72 -10.34
C THR A 129 7.65 -31.61 -10.83
N ARG A 130 7.10 -30.40 -10.71
CA ARG A 130 5.74 -30.08 -11.15
C ARG A 130 5.74 -28.85 -12.04
N TYR A 131 5.19 -28.99 -13.24
CA TYR A 131 5.08 -27.90 -14.20
C TYR A 131 3.69 -27.27 -14.20
N PHE A 132 3.65 -25.94 -14.15
CA PHE A 132 2.45 -25.14 -14.31
C PHE A 132 2.46 -24.46 -15.68
N TYR A 133 1.41 -24.70 -16.47
CA TYR A 133 1.28 -24.12 -17.80
C TYR A 133 0.76 -22.66 -17.73
N PRO A 134 1.30 -21.72 -18.54
CA PRO A 134 0.89 -20.32 -18.52
C PRO A 134 -0.56 -20.14 -19.01
N ASN A 135 -1.46 -19.95 -18.05
CA ASN A 135 -2.89 -19.66 -18.25
C ASN A 135 -3.37 -18.59 -17.24
N LEU A 136 -4.13 -17.60 -17.72
CA LEU A 136 -4.69 -16.53 -16.89
C LEU A 136 -5.64 -17.01 -15.79
N ALA A 137 -6.20 -18.22 -15.89
CA ALA A 137 -7.07 -18.75 -14.83
C ALA A 137 -6.30 -19.08 -13.54
N ASN A 138 -5.05 -19.55 -13.67
CA ASN A 138 -4.33 -20.19 -12.56
C ASN A 138 -2.91 -19.65 -12.36
N THR A 139 -2.37 -18.88 -13.28
CA THR A 139 -0.96 -18.43 -13.24
C THR A 139 -0.80 -16.98 -13.66
N HIS A 140 -1.87 -16.18 -13.54
CA HIS A 140 -1.83 -14.76 -13.82
C HIS A 140 -0.90 -14.03 -12.86
N VAL A 141 -0.18 -13.05 -13.39
CA VAL A 141 0.61 -12.10 -12.59
C VAL A 141 -0.33 -11.05 -11.98
N PHE A 142 -1.32 -10.58 -12.74
CA PHE A 142 -2.25 -9.54 -12.30
C PHE A 142 -3.68 -10.06 -12.25
N ASN A 143 -4.39 -9.78 -11.16
CA ASN A 143 -5.81 -10.14 -11.01
C ASN A 143 -6.69 -9.49 -12.09
N SER A 144 -6.27 -8.35 -12.63
CA SER A 144 -6.91 -7.67 -13.75
C SER A 144 -5.87 -7.05 -14.68
N PRO A 145 -6.18 -6.85 -15.98
CA PRO A 145 -5.23 -6.24 -16.90
C PRO A 145 -4.84 -4.81 -16.48
N ILE A 146 -3.53 -4.58 -16.37
CA ILE A 146 -2.97 -3.29 -15.96
C ILE A 146 -2.73 -2.37 -17.17
N ALA A 147 -2.89 -1.06 -16.99
CA ALA A 147 -2.67 -0.09 -18.07
C ALA A 147 -1.20 0.36 -18.15
N ILE A 148 -0.64 0.32 -19.37
CA ILE A 148 0.68 0.83 -19.73
C ILE A 148 0.47 2.10 -20.58
N ASN A 149 0.80 3.25 -19.99
CA ASN A 149 0.60 4.57 -20.61
C ASN A 149 1.92 5.33 -20.83
N SER A 150 3.05 4.78 -20.36
CA SER A 150 4.42 5.25 -20.62
C SER A 150 5.36 4.04 -20.76
N LYS A 151 6.55 4.22 -21.33
CA LYS A 151 7.55 3.14 -21.37
C LYS A 151 8.07 2.78 -19.97
N ALA A 152 8.13 3.74 -19.07
CA ALA A 152 8.56 3.52 -17.69
C ALA A 152 7.59 2.62 -16.91
N ASP A 153 6.29 2.61 -17.26
CA ASP A 153 5.30 1.71 -16.67
C ASP A 153 5.68 0.24 -16.83
N ILE A 154 6.40 -0.13 -17.90
CA ILE A 154 6.85 -1.51 -18.11
C ILE A 154 7.75 -1.94 -16.93
N GLN A 155 8.76 -1.15 -16.61
CA GLN A 155 9.66 -1.47 -15.49
C GLN A 155 8.95 -1.35 -14.14
N LYS A 156 8.17 -0.29 -13.94
CA LYS A 156 7.57 0.06 -12.65
C LYS A 156 6.36 -0.77 -12.25
N LYS A 157 5.55 -1.21 -13.21
CA LYS A 157 4.29 -1.94 -12.97
C LYS A 157 4.40 -3.41 -13.34
N VAL A 158 5.19 -3.75 -14.37
CA VAL A 158 5.28 -5.14 -14.87
C VAL A 158 6.46 -5.87 -14.25
N ILE A 159 7.68 -5.38 -14.49
CA ILE A 159 8.91 -6.10 -14.13
C ILE A 159 9.09 -6.17 -12.60
N SER A 160 8.82 -5.07 -11.91
CA SER A 160 8.84 -4.99 -10.44
C SER A 160 7.90 -6.00 -9.78
N GLU A 161 6.67 -6.16 -10.30
CA GLU A 161 5.68 -7.08 -9.73
C GLU A 161 6.14 -8.54 -9.87
N ILE A 162 6.63 -8.93 -11.06
CA ILE A 162 7.11 -10.30 -11.29
C ILE A 162 8.30 -10.61 -10.37
N ARG A 163 9.24 -9.67 -10.21
CA ARG A 163 10.36 -9.82 -9.25
C ARG A 163 9.88 -9.95 -7.81
N SER A 164 8.86 -9.18 -7.43
CA SER A 164 8.25 -9.26 -6.10
C SER A 164 7.60 -10.62 -5.86
N MET A 165 6.92 -11.18 -6.88
CA MET A 165 6.31 -12.52 -6.79
C MET A 165 7.37 -13.63 -6.65
N GLU A 166 8.49 -13.53 -7.37
CA GLU A 166 9.63 -14.46 -7.27
C GLU A 166 10.25 -14.44 -5.86
N LEU A 167 10.39 -13.26 -5.25
CA LEU A 167 11.01 -13.09 -3.93
C LEU A 167 10.07 -13.42 -2.77
N ALA A 168 8.78 -13.19 -2.93
CA ALA A 168 7.78 -13.29 -1.86
C ALA A 168 6.95 -14.58 -1.90
N ASP A 169 7.33 -15.57 -2.72
CA ASP A 169 6.64 -16.85 -2.87
C ASP A 169 5.12 -16.71 -3.11
N LYS A 170 4.72 -15.75 -3.93
CA LYS A 170 3.30 -15.50 -4.26
C LYS A 170 2.77 -16.36 -5.42
N LEU A 171 3.57 -17.28 -5.93
CA LEU A 171 3.15 -18.25 -6.95
C LEU A 171 2.25 -19.32 -6.32
N ASN A 172 1.52 -20.05 -7.17
CA ASN A 172 0.65 -21.12 -6.70
C ASN A 172 1.48 -22.37 -6.42
N TYR A 173 1.57 -22.74 -5.14
CA TYR A 173 2.27 -23.93 -4.67
C TYR A 173 1.27 -25.02 -4.25
N PRO A 174 1.47 -26.29 -4.62
CA PRO A 174 0.64 -27.40 -4.15
C PRO A 174 0.71 -27.59 -2.62
N SER A 175 1.89 -27.33 -2.04
CA SER A 175 2.14 -27.40 -0.60
C SER A 175 3.41 -26.62 -0.26
N SER A 176 3.68 -26.38 1.03
CA SER A 176 4.90 -25.75 1.53
C SER A 176 6.18 -26.56 1.27
N GLY A 177 6.04 -27.81 0.82
CA GLY A 177 7.14 -28.71 0.47
C GLY A 177 7.77 -28.45 -0.90
N TYR A 178 7.20 -27.58 -1.73
CA TYR A 178 7.75 -27.22 -3.04
C TYR A 178 8.44 -25.85 -3.00
N LYS A 179 9.41 -25.64 -3.89
CA LYS A 179 10.02 -24.32 -4.16
C LYS A 179 10.08 -24.07 -5.66
N LEU A 180 10.11 -22.79 -6.06
CA LEU A 180 10.30 -22.41 -7.45
C LEU A 180 11.68 -22.87 -7.95
N LYS A 181 11.71 -23.65 -9.03
CA LYS A 181 12.95 -24.06 -9.71
C LYS A 181 13.32 -23.03 -10.77
N ALA A 182 12.39 -22.71 -11.66
CA ALA A 182 12.57 -21.71 -12.71
C ALA A 182 11.23 -21.29 -13.35
N ILE A 183 11.19 -20.06 -13.87
CA ILE A 183 10.18 -19.67 -14.86
C ILE A 183 10.66 -20.18 -16.23
N THR A 184 9.92 -21.13 -16.80
CA THR A 184 10.30 -21.83 -18.03
C THR A 184 9.42 -21.42 -19.22
N ALA A 185 8.31 -20.72 -18.98
CA ALA A 185 7.42 -20.24 -20.03
C ALA A 185 6.68 -18.99 -19.57
N PHE A 186 6.11 -18.23 -20.51
CA PHE A 186 5.18 -17.16 -20.19
C PHE A 186 4.30 -16.83 -21.38
N LYS A 187 3.10 -16.34 -21.10
CA LYS A 187 2.16 -15.85 -22.09
C LYS A 187 1.77 -14.41 -21.77
N ILE A 188 2.09 -13.50 -22.70
CA ILE A 188 1.69 -12.09 -22.63
C ILE A 188 0.36 -11.95 -23.34
N PHE A 189 -0.58 -11.22 -22.73
CA PHE A 189 -1.84 -10.79 -23.33
C PHE A 189 -1.83 -9.27 -23.38
N ILE A 190 -1.85 -8.72 -24.60
CA ILE A 190 -1.87 -7.28 -24.84
C ILE A 190 -3.24 -6.93 -25.40
N TYR A 191 -3.95 -6.05 -24.69
CA TYR A 191 -5.23 -5.53 -25.10
C TYR A 191 -5.03 -4.13 -25.66
N HIS A 192 -5.30 -3.97 -26.96
CA HIS A 192 -5.14 -2.68 -27.62
C HIS A 192 -6.15 -1.67 -27.06
N ARG A 193 -5.70 -0.43 -26.89
CA ARG A 193 -6.55 0.68 -26.50
C ARG A 193 -6.46 1.78 -27.53
N ASP A 194 -7.57 2.47 -27.74
CA ASP A 194 -7.57 3.73 -28.45
C ASP A 194 -7.59 4.87 -27.42
N HIS A 195 -6.40 5.38 -27.09
CA HIS A 195 -6.23 6.51 -26.19
C HIS A 195 -5.40 7.62 -26.84
N ALA A 196 -5.60 7.80 -28.14
CA ALA A 196 -4.92 8.83 -28.91
C ALA A 196 -5.60 10.19 -28.74
N LEU A 197 -4.85 11.18 -28.25
CA LEU A 197 -5.35 12.50 -27.92
C LEU A 197 -5.49 13.39 -29.17
N GLY A 198 -6.71 13.52 -29.66
CA GLY A 198 -7.10 14.22 -30.88
C GLY A 198 -8.43 14.96 -30.78
N ASP A 199 -8.98 15.38 -31.92
CA ASP A 199 -10.33 15.93 -31.91
C ASP A 199 -11.32 14.78 -31.75
N SER A 200 -12.37 15.04 -30.97
CA SER A 200 -13.46 14.10 -30.72
C SER A 200 -14.79 14.79 -31.02
N GLU A 201 -15.75 14.03 -31.52
CA GLU A 201 -17.13 14.50 -31.71
C GLU A 201 -17.90 14.57 -30.37
N ALA A 202 -17.31 14.07 -29.28
CA ALA A 202 -17.92 14.06 -27.97
C ALA A 202 -18.18 15.47 -27.43
N VAL A 203 -19.40 15.68 -26.91
CA VAL A 203 -19.79 16.93 -26.26
C VAL A 203 -19.15 17.00 -24.88
N ILE A 204 -18.30 18.02 -24.67
CA ILE A 204 -17.66 18.24 -23.38
C ILE A 204 -18.73 18.52 -22.30
N PRO A 205 -18.80 17.72 -21.21
CA PRO A 205 -19.77 17.86 -20.15
C PRO A 205 -19.75 19.22 -19.49
N LYS A 206 -20.91 19.63 -18.93
CA LYS A 206 -21.09 20.92 -18.25
C LYS A 206 -20.04 21.14 -17.15
N ILE A 207 -19.75 20.11 -16.34
CA ILE A 207 -18.77 20.15 -15.24
C ILE A 207 -17.34 20.48 -15.71
N ILE A 208 -16.93 20.01 -16.90
CA ILE A 208 -15.61 20.33 -17.47
C ILE A 208 -15.67 21.69 -18.18
N ARG A 209 -16.73 21.92 -18.96
CA ARG A 209 -16.89 23.12 -19.80
C ARG A 209 -16.97 24.41 -18.98
N GLU A 210 -17.63 24.37 -17.83
CA GLU A 210 -17.80 25.53 -16.95
C GLU A 210 -16.62 25.71 -15.98
N ASN A 211 -15.67 24.76 -15.96
CA ASN A 211 -14.51 24.84 -15.08
C ASN A 211 -13.46 25.82 -15.63
N LYS A 212 -13.31 26.97 -14.96
CA LYS A 212 -12.33 28.01 -15.32
C LYS A 212 -10.86 27.58 -15.28
N HIS A 213 -10.56 26.46 -14.62
CA HIS A 213 -9.22 25.87 -14.49
C HIS A 213 -8.89 24.87 -15.58
N VAL A 214 -9.84 24.61 -16.49
CA VAL A 214 -9.63 23.82 -17.70
C VAL A 214 -9.75 24.74 -18.92
N ILE A 215 -8.91 24.53 -19.92
CA ILE A 215 -8.99 25.25 -21.19
C ILE A 215 -9.27 24.25 -22.29
N ASN A 216 -10.38 24.47 -22.96
CA ASN A 216 -10.74 23.77 -24.17
C ASN A 216 -10.24 24.54 -25.41
N PHE A 217 -9.70 23.82 -26.39
CA PHE A 217 -9.28 24.38 -27.67
C PHE A 217 -10.26 23.93 -28.76
N PRO A 218 -11.01 24.84 -29.39
CA PRO A 218 -11.96 24.46 -30.43
C PRO A 218 -11.22 24.03 -31.71
N LYS A 219 -11.62 22.88 -32.29
CA LYS A 219 -11.20 22.40 -33.63
C LYS A 219 -9.68 22.34 -33.83
N THR A 220 -9.00 21.46 -33.10
CA THR A 220 -7.54 21.39 -33.12
C THR A 220 -6.98 20.67 -34.36
N ASN A 221 -7.82 19.97 -35.12
CA ASN A 221 -7.51 19.01 -36.16
C ASN A 221 -6.51 17.95 -35.69
N ASN A 222 -6.84 17.22 -34.60
CA ASN A 222 -6.00 16.17 -34.00
C ASN A 222 -4.69 16.65 -33.37
N LYS A 223 -4.60 17.93 -33.00
CA LYS A 223 -3.36 18.55 -32.46
C LYS A 223 -3.56 19.05 -31.03
N CYS A 224 -4.46 18.44 -30.27
CA CYS A 224 -4.83 18.86 -28.91
C CYS A 224 -3.61 18.98 -28.00
N VAL A 225 -2.71 17.99 -28.04
CA VAL A 225 -1.47 18.00 -27.26
C VAL A 225 -0.58 19.19 -27.64
N PHE A 226 -0.41 19.50 -28.93
CA PHE A 226 0.35 20.68 -29.36
C PHE A 226 -0.33 22.00 -28.98
N HIS A 227 -1.67 22.05 -28.91
CA HIS A 227 -2.37 23.22 -28.37
C HIS A 227 -2.09 23.39 -26.88
N CYS A 228 -2.09 22.31 -26.10
CA CYS A 228 -1.72 22.34 -24.69
C CYS A 228 -0.27 22.81 -24.49
N ILE A 229 0.69 22.26 -25.26
CA ILE A 229 2.11 22.64 -25.20
C ILE A 229 2.30 24.10 -25.60
N ALA A 230 1.70 24.53 -26.71
CA ALA A 230 1.77 25.92 -27.16
C ALA A 230 1.18 26.85 -26.10
N TRP A 231 0.07 26.47 -25.46
CA TRP A 231 -0.56 27.25 -24.40
C TRP A 231 0.31 27.38 -23.16
N HIS A 232 0.95 26.28 -22.76
CA HIS A 232 1.83 26.24 -21.60
C HIS A 232 3.06 27.14 -21.82
N THR A 233 3.74 26.94 -22.96
CA THR A 233 5.03 27.60 -23.27
C THR A 233 4.91 29.04 -23.74
N PHE A 234 3.79 29.43 -24.34
CA PHE A 234 3.60 30.82 -24.76
C PHE A 234 3.53 31.71 -23.51
N GLN A 235 4.27 32.81 -23.44
CA GLN A 235 4.19 33.76 -22.33
C GLN A 235 3.69 35.10 -22.86
N SER A 236 2.39 35.36 -22.72
CA SER A 236 1.78 36.63 -23.11
C SER A 236 0.68 37.02 -22.11
N PRO A 237 0.58 38.29 -21.72
CA PRO A 237 -0.50 38.76 -20.84
C PRO A 237 -1.88 38.72 -21.52
N LYS A 238 -1.95 38.61 -22.85
CA LYS A 238 -3.20 38.52 -23.64
C LYS A 238 -3.34 37.16 -24.33
N LYS A 239 -3.20 36.06 -23.58
CA LYS A 239 -3.44 34.70 -24.09
C LYS A 239 -4.93 34.49 -24.44
N ASP A 240 -5.23 34.21 -25.70
CA ASP A 240 -6.57 33.82 -26.18
C ASP A 240 -6.50 32.41 -26.81
N PRO A 241 -7.25 31.41 -26.32
CA PRO A 241 -7.25 30.06 -26.87
C PRO A 241 -7.58 30.00 -28.36
N ARG A 242 -8.34 30.99 -28.86
CA ARG A 242 -8.73 31.08 -30.28
C ARG A 242 -7.61 31.57 -31.19
N ARG A 243 -6.55 32.17 -30.63
CA ARG A 243 -5.47 32.84 -31.38
C ARG A 243 -4.12 32.14 -31.28
N ILE A 244 -4.06 30.92 -30.74
CA ILE A 244 -2.80 30.21 -30.47
C ILE A 244 -2.23 29.41 -31.65
N GLN A 245 -2.91 29.43 -32.80
CA GLN A 245 -2.57 28.59 -33.96
C GLN A 245 -1.14 28.80 -34.47
N ALA A 246 -0.62 30.04 -34.43
CA ALA A 246 0.76 30.33 -34.84
C ALA A 246 1.77 29.58 -33.95
N GLN A 247 1.58 29.61 -32.64
CA GLN A 247 2.42 28.93 -31.66
C GLN A 247 2.30 27.40 -31.78
N VAL A 248 1.11 26.89 -32.10
CA VAL A 248 0.90 25.46 -32.39
C VAL A 248 1.72 25.02 -33.61
N LYS A 249 1.78 25.84 -34.67
CA LYS A 249 2.63 25.56 -35.83
C LYS A 249 4.11 25.56 -35.47
N GLU A 250 4.56 26.49 -34.63
CA GLU A 250 5.95 26.51 -34.16
C GLU A 250 6.30 25.30 -33.30
N ALA A 251 5.42 24.90 -32.38
CA ALA A 251 5.57 23.67 -31.61
C ALA A 251 5.66 22.44 -32.54
N PHE A 252 4.80 22.37 -33.55
CA PHE A 252 4.83 21.28 -34.52
C PHE A 252 6.11 21.27 -35.39
N LYS A 253 6.63 22.43 -35.79
CA LYS A 253 7.91 22.53 -36.51
C LYS A 253 9.07 22.05 -35.65
N ARG A 254 9.08 22.38 -34.36
CA ARG A 254 10.06 21.88 -33.39
C ARG A 254 9.99 20.35 -33.30
N TYR A 255 8.79 19.80 -33.18
CA TYR A 255 8.58 18.36 -33.19
C TYR A 255 9.05 17.67 -34.48
N CYS A 256 8.76 18.25 -35.65
CA CYS A 256 9.26 17.76 -36.94
C CYS A 256 10.80 17.73 -36.97
N SER A 257 11.43 18.81 -36.50
CA SER A 257 12.89 18.93 -36.44
C SER A 257 13.51 17.88 -35.51
N PHE A 258 12.91 17.65 -34.34
CA PHE A 258 13.30 16.60 -33.40
C PHE A 258 13.19 15.20 -34.02
N LYS A 259 12.15 14.95 -34.81
CA LYS A 259 11.97 13.69 -35.56
C LYS A 259 12.85 13.57 -36.81
N GLY A 260 13.63 14.58 -37.17
CA GLY A 260 14.42 14.60 -38.40
C GLY A 260 13.56 14.65 -39.67
N VAL A 261 12.32 15.13 -39.58
CA VAL A 261 11.36 15.23 -40.69
C VAL A 261 11.21 16.69 -41.10
N LYS A 262 11.25 16.98 -42.41
CA LYS A 262 11.02 18.33 -42.91
C LYS A 262 9.54 18.71 -42.76
N TYR A 263 9.28 19.86 -42.14
CA TYR A 263 7.94 20.40 -42.02
C TYR A 263 7.30 20.65 -43.40
N SER A 264 6.03 20.28 -43.54
CA SER A 264 5.17 20.68 -44.66
C SER A 264 3.73 20.92 -44.19
N LEU A 265 2.99 21.77 -44.91
CA LEU A 265 1.60 22.06 -44.56
C LEU A 265 0.70 20.82 -44.72
N SER A 266 1.00 19.96 -45.70
CA SER A 266 0.31 18.68 -45.89
C SER A 266 0.49 17.78 -44.66
N LEU A 267 1.73 17.63 -44.18
CA LEU A 267 2.05 16.85 -42.98
C LEU A 267 1.35 17.40 -41.74
N PHE A 268 1.32 18.73 -41.58
CA PHE A 268 0.57 19.35 -40.48
C PHE A 268 -0.91 19.00 -40.57
N ARG A 269 -1.54 19.13 -41.74
CA ARG A 269 -2.98 18.86 -41.91
C ARG A 269 -3.35 17.40 -41.66
N SER A 270 -2.55 16.45 -42.16
CA SER A 270 -2.80 15.00 -42.04
C SER A 270 -2.24 14.35 -40.78
N PHE A 271 -1.71 15.15 -39.83
CA PHE A 271 -1.13 14.63 -38.60
C PHE A 271 -2.16 13.85 -37.77
N LYS A 272 -1.77 12.65 -37.33
CA LYS A 272 -2.61 11.77 -36.51
C LYS A 272 -2.58 12.20 -35.03
N PRO A 273 -3.62 11.92 -34.24
CA PRO A 273 -3.61 12.11 -32.78
C PRO A 273 -2.38 11.46 -32.12
N ILE A 274 -1.93 12.05 -31.00
CA ILE A 274 -0.78 11.53 -30.24
C ILE A 274 -1.28 10.57 -29.17
N ASP A 275 -0.80 9.34 -29.20
CA ASP A 275 -1.11 8.35 -28.17
C ASP A 275 -0.34 8.62 -26.86
N LEU A 276 -0.91 8.24 -25.70
CA LEU A 276 -0.26 8.39 -24.40
C LEU A 276 1.16 7.83 -24.36
N LEU A 277 1.42 6.68 -25.00
CA LEU A 277 2.73 6.06 -25.02
C LEU A 277 3.76 6.88 -25.83
N GLN A 278 3.29 7.67 -26.79
CA GLN A 278 4.12 8.57 -27.60
C GLN A 278 4.46 9.87 -26.86
N LEU A 279 3.79 10.17 -25.74
CA LEU A 279 4.08 11.37 -24.96
C LEU A 279 5.51 11.36 -24.42
N ASP A 280 6.12 10.21 -24.14
CA ASP A 280 7.52 10.12 -23.70
C ASP A 280 8.47 10.86 -24.66
N GLU A 281 8.25 10.71 -25.98
CA GLU A 281 9.07 11.36 -27.02
C GLU A 281 8.73 12.84 -27.16
N VAL A 282 7.49 13.21 -26.86
CA VAL A 282 7.04 14.61 -26.83
C VAL A 282 7.68 15.32 -25.63
N GLU A 283 7.70 14.69 -24.46
CA GLU A 283 8.37 15.20 -23.26
C GLU A 283 9.84 15.49 -23.53
N ASP A 284 10.55 14.57 -24.21
CA ASP A 284 11.96 14.75 -24.57
C ASP A 284 12.15 15.88 -25.61
N CYS A 285 11.27 15.99 -26.60
CA CYS A 285 11.32 17.05 -27.61
C CYS A 285 11.17 18.46 -27.00
N PHE A 286 10.28 18.61 -26.04
CA PHE A 286 9.95 19.91 -25.44
C PHE A 286 10.68 20.17 -24.12
N GLN A 287 11.32 19.16 -23.52
CA GLN A 287 11.91 19.21 -22.17
C GLN A 287 10.85 19.61 -21.14
N LEU A 288 9.70 18.93 -21.19
CA LEU A 288 8.51 19.23 -20.41
C LEU A 288 7.82 17.92 -20.00
N GLY A 289 7.56 17.73 -18.72
CA GLY A 289 6.79 16.58 -18.22
C GLY A 289 5.30 16.74 -18.53
N ILE A 290 4.62 15.69 -18.99
CA ILE A 290 3.20 15.74 -19.38
C ILE A 290 2.41 14.76 -18.52
N ASN A 291 1.71 15.28 -17.52
CA ASN A 291 0.77 14.48 -16.75
C ASN A 291 -0.58 14.44 -17.46
N VAL A 292 -1.23 13.28 -17.45
CA VAL A 292 -2.57 13.12 -18.03
C VAL A 292 -3.53 12.62 -16.97
N TYR A 293 -4.63 13.33 -16.84
CA TYR A 293 -5.70 13.07 -15.89
C TYR A 293 -6.98 12.71 -16.63
N LYS A 294 -7.86 11.96 -15.98
CA LYS A 294 -9.23 11.70 -16.44
C LYS A 294 -10.20 12.11 -15.33
N MET A 295 -11.32 12.69 -15.70
CA MET A 295 -12.39 13.02 -14.76
C MET A 295 -13.58 12.07 -14.98
N ASP A 296 -14.06 11.47 -13.90
CA ASP A 296 -15.38 10.85 -13.88
C ASP A 296 -16.43 11.96 -13.83
N VAL A 297 -17.27 12.01 -14.86
CA VAL A 297 -18.29 13.06 -15.04
C VAL A 297 -19.39 12.96 -13.98
N ALA A 298 -19.69 11.76 -13.49
CA ALA A 298 -20.76 11.53 -12.53
C ALA A 298 -20.35 11.98 -11.12
N THR A 299 -19.13 11.63 -10.70
CA THR A 299 -18.63 11.91 -9.35
C THR A 299 -17.80 13.20 -9.27
N GLY A 300 -17.28 13.69 -10.38
CA GLY A 300 -16.29 14.78 -10.42
C GLY A 300 -14.88 14.35 -10.00
N ASN A 301 -14.65 13.06 -9.72
CA ASN A 301 -13.36 12.55 -9.29
C ASN A 301 -12.34 12.62 -10.43
N VAL A 302 -11.13 13.07 -10.10
CA VAL A 302 -10.03 13.23 -11.06
C VAL A 302 -8.92 12.25 -10.76
N GLU A 303 -8.68 11.33 -11.69
CA GLU A 303 -7.66 10.29 -11.61
C GLU A 303 -6.46 10.66 -12.49
N CYS A 304 -5.24 10.47 -11.98
CA CYS A 304 -4.01 10.59 -12.78
C CYS A 304 -3.77 9.27 -13.52
N ILE A 305 -3.98 9.25 -14.84
CA ILE A 305 -3.81 8.05 -15.66
C ILE A 305 -2.39 7.92 -16.21
N ARG A 306 -1.66 9.03 -16.33
CA ARG A 306 -0.24 9.05 -16.70
C ARG A 306 0.47 10.14 -15.91
N ARG A 307 1.60 9.80 -15.28
CA ARG A 307 2.50 10.75 -14.63
C ARG A 307 3.84 10.75 -15.34
N SER A 308 4.41 11.93 -15.55
CA SER A 308 5.76 12.05 -16.07
C SER A 308 6.79 11.61 -15.04
N ASP A 309 7.81 10.89 -15.49
CA ASP A 309 8.97 10.51 -14.68
C ASP A 309 10.19 11.38 -14.97
N LYS A 310 10.05 12.35 -15.88
CA LYS A 310 11.12 13.26 -16.25
C LYS A 310 11.21 14.37 -15.21
N GLY A 311 12.42 14.73 -14.79
CA GLY A 311 12.67 15.85 -13.86
C GLY A 311 12.51 17.24 -14.49
N TYR A 312 11.66 17.36 -15.52
CA TYR A 312 11.37 18.64 -16.18
C TYR A 312 10.23 19.36 -15.46
N GLU A 313 10.03 20.65 -15.79
CA GLU A 313 8.77 21.33 -15.46
C GLU A 313 7.59 20.54 -16.04
N SER A 314 6.51 20.40 -15.29
CA SER A 314 5.37 19.59 -15.71
C SER A 314 4.17 20.44 -16.14
N MET A 315 3.49 19.99 -17.19
CA MET A 315 2.17 20.45 -17.56
C MET A 315 1.12 19.35 -17.38
N ASP A 316 -0.10 19.76 -17.11
CA ASP A 316 -1.21 18.86 -16.82
C ASP A 316 -2.26 18.91 -17.95
N ILE A 317 -2.65 17.73 -18.44
CA ILE A 317 -3.68 17.54 -19.46
C ILE A 317 -4.87 16.80 -18.82
N LEU A 318 -6.09 17.25 -19.11
CA LEU A 318 -7.30 16.48 -18.88
C LEU A 318 -7.68 15.76 -20.18
N SER A 319 -7.69 14.43 -20.16
CA SER A 319 -8.20 13.56 -21.22
C SER A 319 -9.71 13.34 -21.03
N HIS A 320 -10.51 13.70 -22.03
CA HIS A 320 -11.93 13.43 -22.06
C HIS A 320 -12.34 12.96 -23.47
N GLU A 321 -12.83 11.72 -23.59
CA GLU A 321 -13.25 11.11 -24.85
C GLU A 321 -12.22 11.31 -25.98
N ASN A 322 -10.95 10.98 -25.71
CA ASN A 322 -9.82 11.16 -26.63
C ASN A 322 -9.51 12.61 -27.01
N HIS A 323 -10.09 13.61 -26.33
CA HIS A 323 -9.72 15.02 -26.46
C HIS A 323 -8.83 15.50 -25.30
N ALA A 324 -7.83 16.34 -25.62
CA ALA A 324 -6.89 16.88 -24.64
C ALA A 324 -7.26 18.32 -24.29
N LEU A 325 -7.58 18.57 -23.02
CA LEU A 325 -7.80 19.91 -22.48
C LEU A 325 -6.63 20.30 -21.57
N TYR A 326 -6.26 21.57 -21.57
CA TYR A 326 -5.16 22.05 -20.72
C TYR A 326 -5.66 22.34 -19.30
N ILE A 327 -4.99 21.81 -18.29
CA ILE A 327 -5.28 22.09 -16.87
C ILE A 327 -4.37 23.23 -16.40
N LYS A 328 -4.98 24.31 -15.88
CA LYS A 328 -4.24 25.44 -15.29
C LYS A 328 -3.74 25.13 -13.88
N SER A 329 -4.51 24.38 -13.12
CA SER A 329 -4.21 24.00 -11.72
C SER A 329 -4.98 22.74 -11.38
N ILE A 330 -4.24 21.67 -11.08
CA ILE A 330 -4.81 20.38 -10.70
C ILE A 330 -5.57 20.45 -9.38
N ASP A 331 -5.07 21.19 -8.39
CA ASP A 331 -5.71 21.34 -7.09
C ASP A 331 -7.09 21.96 -7.24
N MET A 332 -7.18 23.05 -8.00
CA MET A 332 -8.46 23.73 -8.24
C MET A 332 -9.42 22.90 -9.10
N LEU A 333 -8.89 22.01 -9.95
CA LEU A 333 -9.68 21.03 -10.70
C LEU A 333 -10.25 19.95 -9.77
N GLN A 334 -9.48 19.52 -8.76
CA GLN A 334 -9.87 18.59 -7.68
C GLN A 334 -10.66 19.27 -6.56
N SER A 335 -11.07 20.53 -6.74
CA SER A 335 -11.77 21.32 -5.73
C SER A 335 -10.98 21.51 -4.43
N LYS A 336 -9.65 21.56 -4.47
CA LYS A 336 -8.76 21.88 -3.34
C LYS A 336 -8.37 23.35 -3.37
N TYR A 337 -9.17 24.20 -2.74
CA TYR A 337 -8.97 25.64 -2.70
C TYR A 337 -8.21 26.04 -1.42
N GLN A 338 -6.91 26.31 -1.51
CA GLN A 338 -6.12 26.72 -0.34
C GLN A 338 -6.24 28.22 -0.04
N CYS A 339 -6.33 28.57 1.25
CA CYS A 339 -6.23 29.95 1.70
C CYS A 339 -4.76 30.41 1.75
N PRO A 340 -4.37 31.52 1.11
CA PRO A 340 -2.99 32.00 1.13
C PRO A 340 -2.59 32.67 2.46
N LYS A 341 -3.53 32.89 3.37
CA LYS A 341 -3.28 33.50 4.68
C LYS A 341 -3.09 32.47 5.79
N CYS A 342 -3.92 31.43 5.83
CA CYS A 342 -3.94 30.41 6.90
C CYS A 342 -3.77 28.97 6.40
N GLU A 343 -3.51 28.79 5.10
CA GLU A 343 -3.23 27.50 4.44
C GLU A 343 -4.34 26.44 4.49
N MET A 344 -5.51 26.71 5.11
CA MET A 344 -6.66 25.80 5.11
C MET A 344 -7.18 25.52 3.68
N ILE A 345 -7.56 24.27 3.44
CA ILE A 345 -8.05 23.78 2.14
C ILE A 345 -9.59 23.68 2.17
N PHE A 346 -10.23 24.25 1.17
CA PHE A 346 -11.69 24.27 1.02
C PHE A 346 -12.13 23.46 -0.20
N VAL A 347 -13.26 22.78 -0.09
CA VAL A 347 -13.88 22.00 -1.18
C VAL A 347 -14.55 22.87 -2.27
N SER A 348 -14.58 24.19 -2.09
CA SER A 348 -15.10 25.11 -3.11
C SER A 348 -14.51 26.51 -2.98
N GLY A 349 -14.40 27.22 -4.10
CA GLY A 349 -13.92 28.60 -4.13
C GLY A 349 -14.84 29.58 -3.40
N GLU A 350 -16.15 29.28 -3.32
CA GLU A 350 -17.11 30.08 -2.56
C GLU A 350 -16.89 29.96 -1.05
N ARG A 351 -16.65 28.74 -0.54
CA ARG A 351 -16.27 28.53 0.86
C ARG A 351 -14.97 29.23 1.20
N LEU A 352 -13.96 29.15 0.33
CA LEU A 352 -12.72 29.91 0.51
C LEU A 352 -12.99 31.42 0.55
N LYS A 353 -13.86 31.94 -0.33
CA LYS A 353 -14.21 33.38 -0.36
C LYS A 353 -14.89 33.81 0.94
N ASN A 354 -15.84 33.03 1.44
CA ASN A 354 -16.52 33.30 2.71
C ASN A 354 -15.55 33.22 3.90
N HIS A 355 -14.68 32.22 3.91
CA HIS A 355 -13.62 32.08 4.90
C HIS A 355 -12.68 33.29 4.92
N LYS A 356 -12.15 33.70 3.76
CA LYS A 356 -11.30 34.90 3.63
C LYS A 356 -11.96 36.17 4.14
N LYS A 357 -13.29 36.28 3.98
CA LYS A 357 -14.05 37.47 4.36
C LYS A 357 -14.28 37.56 5.87
N ASN A 358 -14.53 36.42 6.54
CA ASN A 358 -15.13 36.43 7.87
C ASN A 358 -14.40 35.59 8.95
N GLN A 359 -13.50 34.66 8.58
CA GLN A 359 -13.03 33.61 9.50
C GLN A 359 -11.53 33.27 9.35
N CYS A 360 -10.78 34.04 8.56
CA CYS A 360 -9.37 33.72 8.30
C CYS A 360 -8.43 33.93 9.50
N GLU A 361 -8.81 34.83 10.41
CA GLU A 361 -8.00 35.27 11.56
C GLU A 361 -8.58 34.77 12.89
N LEU A 362 -9.72 34.07 12.84
CA LEU A 362 -10.27 33.40 14.02
C LEU A 362 -9.49 32.10 14.20
N VAL A 363 -8.58 32.09 15.19
CA VAL A 363 -8.01 30.87 15.74
C VAL A 363 -9.20 30.06 16.26
N ASN A 364 -9.61 29.04 15.52
CA ASN A 364 -10.53 28.04 16.06
C ASN A 364 -9.77 27.38 17.21
N ILE A 365 -10.11 27.76 18.44
CA ILE A 365 -9.96 26.86 19.58
C ILE A 365 -10.87 25.70 19.22
N GLU A 366 -10.31 24.56 18.84
CA GLU A 366 -11.09 23.34 18.61
C GLU A 366 -11.84 23.01 19.92
N SER A 367 -13.08 23.46 20.05
CA SER A 367 -13.97 22.98 21.08
C SER A 367 -14.59 21.70 20.56
N PHE A 368 -14.03 20.56 20.97
CA PHE A 368 -14.72 19.29 20.84
C PHE A 368 -16.06 19.42 21.57
N PRO A 369 -17.20 19.02 20.96
CA PRO A 369 -18.43 18.92 21.71
C PRO A 369 -18.16 17.98 22.90
N ALA A 370 -18.53 18.40 24.11
CA ALA A 370 -18.28 17.64 25.34
C ALA A 370 -18.83 16.20 25.26
N GLU A 371 -19.79 15.95 24.36
CA GLU A 371 -20.29 14.62 24.05
C GLU A 371 -20.22 14.30 22.54
N PRO A 372 -19.78 13.08 22.16
CA PRO A 372 -19.76 12.65 20.77
C PRO A 372 -21.19 12.52 20.22
N THR A 373 -21.47 13.21 19.11
CA THR A 373 -22.81 13.30 18.50
C THR A 373 -23.10 12.18 17.51
N ILE A 374 -22.07 11.57 16.91
CA ILE A 374 -22.20 10.59 15.81
C ILE A 374 -22.04 9.15 16.32
N TYR A 375 -21.16 8.92 17.30
CA TYR A 375 -20.92 7.61 17.89
C TYR A 375 -21.25 7.65 19.38
N LYS A 376 -22.29 6.93 19.78
CA LYS A 376 -22.60 6.69 21.20
C LYS A 376 -22.17 5.27 21.53
N PRO A 377 -21.00 5.06 22.16
CA PRO A 377 -20.62 3.73 22.60
C PRO A 377 -21.70 3.17 23.55
N ALA A 378 -21.93 1.87 23.49
CA ALA A 378 -22.85 1.22 24.43
C ALA A 378 -22.43 1.58 25.87
N PRO A 379 -23.37 1.94 26.75
CA PRO A 379 -23.04 2.36 28.11
C PRO A 379 -22.28 1.24 28.82
N ASN A 380 -21.07 1.55 29.30
CA ASN A 380 -20.26 0.58 30.03
C ASN A 380 -20.94 0.19 31.37
N ALA A 381 -20.49 -0.92 31.96
CA ALA A 381 -21.10 -1.46 33.18
C ALA A 381 -21.16 -0.43 34.32
N ILE A 382 -20.08 0.34 34.50
CA ILE A 382 -19.98 1.37 35.55
C ILE A 382 -21.01 2.49 35.29
N ARG A 383 -21.12 3.00 34.06
CA ARG A 383 -22.11 4.02 33.68
C ARG A 383 -23.54 3.56 33.99
N SER A 384 -23.85 2.29 33.71
CA SER A 384 -25.16 1.72 34.02
C SER A 384 -25.43 1.67 35.53
N LEU A 385 -24.42 1.38 36.35
CA LEU A 385 -24.54 1.36 37.81
C LEU A 385 -24.62 2.77 38.41
N LEU A 386 -23.81 3.70 37.94
CA LEU A 386 -23.85 5.12 38.36
C LEU A 386 -25.24 5.71 38.12
N ALA A 387 -25.84 5.44 36.95
CA ALA A 387 -27.20 5.85 36.64
C ALA A 387 -28.24 5.14 37.52
N LYS A 388 -28.13 3.82 37.71
CA LYS A 388 -29.05 3.02 38.54
C LYS A 388 -29.12 3.51 39.99
N TYR A 389 -28.00 3.94 40.57
CA TYR A 389 -27.91 4.39 41.96
C TYR A 389 -27.83 5.92 42.11
N SER A 390 -28.05 6.68 41.04
CA SER A 390 -28.02 8.16 41.04
C SER A 390 -26.76 8.72 41.70
N ILE A 391 -25.59 8.26 41.26
CA ILE A 391 -24.26 8.74 41.67
C ILE A 391 -23.80 9.81 40.68
N LYS A 392 -23.30 10.95 41.18
CA LYS A 392 -22.88 12.11 40.34
C LYS A 392 -21.44 12.53 40.59
N ASP A 393 -20.84 12.08 41.68
CA ASP A 393 -19.51 12.38 42.19
C ASP A 393 -18.41 11.50 41.57
N ALA A 394 -18.77 10.51 40.74
CA ALA A 394 -17.83 9.63 40.06
C ALA A 394 -18.16 9.50 38.56
N THR A 395 -17.12 9.37 37.74
CA THR A 395 -17.22 9.12 36.30
C THR A 395 -17.17 7.63 35.97
N GLN A 396 -17.59 7.25 34.76
CA GLN A 396 -17.60 5.85 34.31
C GLN A 396 -16.23 5.25 33.94
N TYR A 397 -15.14 6.02 34.04
CA TYR A 397 -13.81 5.63 33.57
C TYR A 397 -12.92 5.18 34.72
N ILE A 398 -12.04 4.22 34.46
CA ILE A 398 -10.89 3.93 35.33
C ILE A 398 -9.79 4.92 34.95
N ASP A 399 -9.32 5.73 35.91
CA ASP A 399 -8.46 6.88 35.61
C ASP A 399 -6.99 6.46 35.42
N HIS A 400 -6.58 5.37 36.07
CA HIS A 400 -5.19 4.96 36.10
C HIS A 400 -4.95 3.63 35.40
N PHE A 401 -3.79 3.53 34.75
CA PHE A 401 -3.33 2.39 33.98
C PHE A 401 -1.81 2.30 34.06
N ILE A 402 -1.27 1.16 33.64
CA ILE A 402 0.17 0.90 33.55
C ILE A 402 0.50 0.66 32.08
N VAL A 403 1.64 1.14 31.61
CA VAL A 403 2.20 0.86 30.28
C VAL A 403 3.55 0.17 30.40
N TYR A 404 3.91 -0.67 29.44
CA TYR A 404 5.23 -1.29 29.38
C TYR A 404 5.75 -1.43 27.94
N ASP A 405 7.07 -1.52 27.82
CA ASP A 405 7.78 -1.73 26.55
C ASP A 405 9.06 -2.56 26.78
N PHE A 406 9.34 -3.53 25.90
CA PHE A 406 10.47 -4.45 26.02
C PHE A 406 11.55 -4.19 24.98
N GLU A 407 12.81 -4.36 25.39
CA GLU A 407 13.94 -4.46 24.47
C GLU A 407 14.51 -5.87 24.49
N ALA A 408 14.93 -6.34 23.32
CA ALA A 408 15.46 -7.68 23.13
C ALA A 408 16.77 -7.68 22.35
N ILE A 409 17.65 -8.62 22.68
CA ILE A 409 18.85 -8.90 21.90
C ILE A 409 18.64 -10.12 21.01
N LEU A 410 19.40 -10.17 19.92
CA LEU A 410 19.43 -11.32 19.01
C LEU A 410 20.53 -12.28 19.45
N LYS A 411 20.15 -13.37 20.12
CA LYS A 411 21.07 -14.46 20.45
C LYS A 411 21.17 -15.40 19.25
N PRO A 412 22.36 -15.61 18.66
CA PRO A 412 22.52 -16.58 17.58
C PRO A 412 22.03 -17.96 18.02
N THR A 413 21.28 -18.63 17.15
CA THR A 413 20.81 -19.99 17.35
C THR A 413 20.90 -20.77 16.03
N ALA A 414 20.82 -22.08 16.11
CA ALA A 414 20.78 -22.97 14.96
C ALA A 414 19.65 -24.00 15.12
N THR A 415 18.59 -23.63 15.84
CA THR A 415 17.46 -24.51 16.09
C THR A 415 16.77 -24.86 14.78
N GLN A 416 16.74 -26.15 14.46
CA GLN A 416 16.00 -26.67 13.31
C GLN A 416 14.53 -26.87 13.69
N HIS A 417 13.63 -26.37 12.85
CA HIS A 417 12.20 -26.63 12.96
C HIS A 417 11.70 -27.28 11.68
N GLY A 418 11.59 -28.61 11.72
CA GLY A 418 11.40 -29.43 10.53
C GLY A 418 12.67 -29.47 9.67
N GLU A 419 12.55 -30.01 8.46
CA GLU A 419 13.70 -30.31 7.61
C GLU A 419 14.29 -29.08 6.90
N ASN A 420 13.53 -27.98 6.77
CA ASN A 420 13.87 -26.86 5.88
C ASN A 420 14.01 -25.49 6.58
N THR A 421 13.72 -25.39 7.88
CA THR A 421 13.74 -24.11 8.59
C THR A 421 14.80 -24.16 9.69
N VAL A 422 15.82 -23.32 9.57
CA VAL A 422 16.80 -23.07 10.63
C VAL A 422 16.54 -21.68 11.17
N PHE A 423 16.20 -21.58 12.45
CA PHE A 423 16.21 -20.30 13.14
C PHE A 423 17.66 -19.88 13.36
N THR A 424 18.06 -18.72 12.83
CA THR A 424 19.44 -18.20 12.95
C THR A 424 19.63 -17.36 14.21
N ASN A 425 18.57 -16.76 14.72
CA ASN A 425 18.59 -15.91 15.90
C ASN A 425 17.31 -16.10 16.71
N GLU A 426 17.46 -16.08 18.02
CA GLU A 426 16.40 -16.06 19.00
C GLU A 426 16.39 -14.68 19.67
N HIS A 427 15.20 -14.11 19.85
CA HIS A 427 15.04 -12.84 20.54
C HIS A 427 14.97 -13.12 22.05
N ILE A 428 15.89 -12.56 22.81
CA ILE A 428 15.94 -12.71 24.27
C ILE A 428 15.64 -11.34 24.89
N PRO A 429 14.61 -11.20 25.74
CA PRO A 429 14.33 -9.94 26.41
C PRO A 429 15.47 -9.60 27.39
N VAL A 430 15.94 -8.36 27.38
CA VAL A 430 17.05 -7.89 28.25
C VAL A 430 16.64 -6.74 29.15
N SER A 431 15.64 -5.97 28.76
CA SER A 431 15.10 -4.91 29.59
C SER A 431 13.62 -4.68 29.33
N VAL A 432 12.94 -4.15 30.35
CA VAL A 432 11.56 -3.68 30.26
C VAL A 432 11.42 -2.35 30.97
N SER A 433 10.82 -1.39 30.28
CA SER A 433 10.41 -0.12 30.86
C SER A 433 8.94 -0.19 31.22
N VAL A 434 8.59 0.19 32.45
CA VAL A 434 7.21 0.23 32.95
C VAL A 434 6.93 1.62 33.48
N ALA A 435 5.80 2.21 33.08
CA ALA A 435 5.32 3.47 33.61
C ALA A 435 3.88 3.35 34.09
N ASP A 436 3.52 4.02 35.18
CA ASP A 436 2.14 4.05 35.67
C ASP A 436 1.61 5.48 35.78
N SER A 437 0.33 5.65 35.48
CA SER A 437 -0.30 6.96 35.48
C SER A 437 -0.79 7.42 36.85
N LEU A 438 -0.55 6.66 37.92
CA LEU A 438 -0.91 7.08 39.28
C LEU A 438 0.22 7.85 39.94
N THR A 439 1.45 7.35 39.83
CA THR A 439 2.65 7.99 40.38
C THR A 439 3.44 8.78 39.34
N GLU A 440 3.16 8.54 38.06
CA GLU A 440 3.93 9.06 36.92
C GLU A 440 5.41 8.63 36.95
N GLU A 441 5.76 7.63 37.76
CA GLU A 441 7.10 7.04 37.79
C GLU A 441 7.31 6.15 36.57
N VAL A 442 8.53 6.23 36.01
CA VAL A 442 9.03 5.31 35.00
C VAL A 442 10.14 4.48 35.61
N ARG A 443 10.05 3.16 35.50
CA ARG A 443 11.09 2.23 35.96
C ARG A 443 11.56 1.35 34.81
N CYS A 444 12.87 1.32 34.62
CA CYS A 444 13.52 0.42 33.67
C CYS A 444 14.19 -0.70 34.44
N PHE A 445 13.80 -1.94 34.16
CA PHE A 445 14.42 -3.14 34.69
C PHE A 445 15.34 -3.72 33.62
N VAL A 446 16.56 -4.09 34.01
CA VAL A 446 17.55 -4.72 33.13
C VAL A 446 18.05 -5.98 33.83
N ASN A 447 17.94 -7.13 33.16
CA ASN A 447 18.38 -8.40 33.71
C ASN A 447 18.67 -9.39 32.59
N ASP A 448 19.81 -10.09 32.70
CA ASP A 448 20.26 -11.07 31.70
C ASP A 448 19.46 -12.39 31.77
N ASP A 449 18.77 -12.64 32.88
CA ASP A 449 17.81 -13.76 33.02
C ASP A 449 16.38 -13.26 32.75
N PRO A 450 15.75 -13.68 31.63
CA PRO A 450 14.37 -13.32 31.29
C PRO A 450 13.36 -13.60 32.41
N LYS A 451 13.57 -14.67 33.19
CA LYS A 451 12.65 -15.04 34.26
C LYS A 451 12.74 -14.07 35.43
N MET A 452 13.95 -13.65 35.79
CA MET A 452 14.18 -12.65 36.83
C MET A 452 13.71 -11.26 36.38
N LEU A 453 13.96 -10.88 35.11
CA LEU A 453 13.47 -9.65 34.51
C LEU A 453 11.94 -9.51 34.67
N LEU A 454 11.22 -10.56 34.28
CA LEU A 454 9.77 -10.60 34.38
C LEU A 454 9.29 -10.66 35.83
N THR A 455 10.03 -11.33 36.72
CA THR A 455 9.72 -11.36 38.16
C THR A 455 9.77 -9.96 38.75
N ASP A 456 10.80 -9.19 38.43
CA ASP A 456 10.97 -7.80 38.89
C ASP A 456 9.86 -6.90 38.34
N MET A 457 9.55 -7.03 37.04
CA MET A 457 8.44 -6.33 36.39
C MET A 457 7.09 -6.60 37.06
N PHE A 458 6.71 -7.88 37.22
CA PHE A 458 5.40 -8.24 37.77
C PHE A 458 5.30 -7.96 39.27
N LYS A 459 6.41 -7.97 40.02
CA LYS A 459 6.44 -7.47 41.39
C LYS A 459 6.09 -5.99 41.45
N TYR A 460 6.74 -5.17 40.62
CA TYR A 460 6.41 -3.75 40.53
C TYR A 460 4.96 -3.49 40.12
N ILE A 461 4.47 -4.17 39.07
CA ILE A 461 3.08 -4.05 38.61
C ILE A 461 2.11 -4.42 39.71
N SER A 462 2.39 -5.46 40.50
CA SER A 462 1.55 -5.89 41.61
C SER A 462 1.47 -4.83 42.71
N ASP A 463 2.61 -4.25 43.09
CA ASP A 463 2.68 -3.20 44.11
C ASP A 463 1.92 -1.94 43.68
N VAL A 464 2.06 -1.52 42.43
CA VAL A 464 1.35 -0.34 41.88
C VAL A 464 -0.13 -0.64 41.68
N SER A 465 -0.47 -1.86 41.25
CA SER A 465 -1.86 -2.27 41.03
C SER A 465 -2.68 -2.22 42.32
N LEU A 466 -2.09 -2.55 43.47
CA LEU A 466 -2.74 -2.39 44.77
C LEU A 466 -3.05 -0.92 45.09
N LYS A 467 -2.14 0.01 44.77
CA LYS A 467 -2.37 1.46 44.97
C LYS A 467 -3.47 1.98 44.06
N ILE A 468 -3.49 1.56 42.79
CA ILE A 468 -4.54 1.92 41.83
C ILE A 468 -5.89 1.33 42.26
N GLN A 469 -5.90 0.11 42.77
CA GLN A 469 -7.11 -0.52 43.29
C GLN A 469 -7.67 0.24 44.49
N GLN A 470 -6.83 0.64 45.44
CA GLN A 470 -7.21 1.49 46.57
C GLN A 470 -7.86 2.80 46.07
N TYR A 471 -7.21 3.48 45.12
CA TYR A 471 -7.76 4.68 44.49
C TYR A 471 -9.13 4.42 43.85
N ASN A 472 -9.29 3.32 43.09
CA ASN A 472 -10.57 2.99 42.45
C ASN A 472 -11.67 2.70 43.49
N VAL A 473 -11.36 2.00 44.57
CA VAL A 473 -12.31 1.72 45.66
C VAL A 473 -12.76 3.01 46.33
N ASP A 474 -11.83 3.96 46.55
CA ASP A 474 -12.15 5.27 47.11
C ASP A 474 -13.00 6.11 46.15
N LYS A 475 -12.64 6.14 44.86
CA LYS A 475 -13.41 6.81 43.80
C LYS A 475 -14.85 6.31 43.73
N TYR A 476 -15.06 5.00 43.83
CA TYR A 476 -16.39 4.37 43.74
C TYR A 476 -17.04 4.07 45.09
N LYS A 477 -16.51 4.61 46.19
CA LYS A 477 -16.97 4.31 47.55
C LYS A 477 -18.44 4.63 47.76
N SER A 478 -18.91 5.78 47.28
CA SER A 478 -20.32 6.20 47.38
C SER A 478 -21.26 5.22 46.66
N LEU A 479 -20.86 4.74 45.48
CA LEU A 479 -21.59 3.71 44.74
C LEU A 479 -21.59 2.37 45.48
N LEU A 480 -20.43 1.91 45.97
CA LEU A 480 -20.30 0.67 46.73
C LEU A 480 -21.19 0.67 47.97
N GLN A 481 -21.20 1.77 48.74
CA GLN A 481 -22.05 1.94 49.91
C GLN A 481 -23.55 1.89 49.56
N LYS A 482 -23.97 2.56 48.48
CA LYS A 482 -25.38 2.50 48.03
C LYS A 482 -25.78 1.09 47.62
N ILE A 483 -24.91 0.35 46.92
CA ILE A 483 -25.16 -1.04 46.54
C ILE A 483 -25.34 -1.91 47.79
N ILE A 484 -24.43 -1.80 48.77
CA ILE A 484 -24.51 -2.54 50.04
C ILE A 484 -25.80 -2.18 50.80
N ASN A 485 -26.19 -0.92 50.86
CA ASN A 485 -27.41 -0.52 51.57
C ASN A 485 -28.69 -1.05 50.90
N ALA A 486 -28.73 -1.05 49.56
CA ALA A 486 -29.90 -1.53 48.80
C ALA A 486 -30.01 -3.07 48.82
N HIS A 487 -28.91 -3.77 48.55
CA HIS A 487 -28.92 -5.21 48.28
C HIS A 487 -28.10 -6.02 49.28
N GLY A 488 -27.50 -5.40 50.28
CA GLY A 488 -26.51 -6.05 51.14
C GLY A 488 -25.32 -6.58 50.34
N LEU A 489 -24.52 -7.43 50.97
CA LEU A 489 -23.45 -8.19 50.32
C LEU A 489 -23.97 -9.45 49.59
N THR A 490 -25.18 -9.39 49.03
CA THR A 490 -25.79 -10.53 48.33
C THR A 490 -24.91 -10.94 47.14
N GLY A 491 -24.61 -12.23 47.04
CA GLY A 491 -23.75 -12.78 45.98
C GLY A 491 -22.24 -12.55 46.19
N MET A 492 -21.83 -11.98 47.33
CA MET A 492 -20.43 -11.88 47.73
C MET A 492 -20.10 -12.92 48.81
N GLU A 493 -18.88 -13.43 48.79
CA GLU A 493 -18.33 -14.26 49.87
C GLU A 493 -17.59 -13.36 50.86
N VAL A 494 -18.05 -13.35 52.11
CA VAL A 494 -17.45 -12.56 53.18
C VAL A 494 -16.75 -13.54 54.13
N PRO A 495 -15.43 -13.43 54.34
CA PRO A 495 -14.71 -14.33 55.24
C PRO A 495 -15.25 -14.26 56.67
N GLY A 496 -15.43 -15.43 57.31
CA GLY A 496 -15.71 -15.53 58.75
C GLY A 496 -17.12 -15.11 59.20
N VAL A 497 -18.09 -14.99 58.29
CA VAL A 497 -19.48 -14.65 58.63
C VAL A 497 -20.49 -15.72 58.17
N ASN A 498 -21.67 -15.73 58.78
CA ASN A 498 -22.69 -16.75 58.54
C ASN A 498 -23.27 -16.66 57.11
N LEU A 499 -23.20 -17.78 56.39
CA LEU A 499 -23.84 -17.97 55.09
C LEU A 499 -25.36 -17.75 55.21
N GLY A 500 -25.94 -16.95 54.30
CA GLY A 500 -27.39 -16.71 54.22
C GLY A 500 -27.90 -15.48 54.99
N LYS A 501 -27.07 -14.79 55.78
CA LYS A 501 -27.43 -13.50 56.38
C LYS A 501 -27.12 -12.35 55.42
N LYS A 502 -28.07 -11.40 55.30
CA LYS A 502 -27.89 -10.18 54.49
C LYS A 502 -27.23 -9.08 55.34
N TYR A 503 -25.96 -8.80 55.04
CA TYR A 503 -25.17 -7.76 55.71
C TYR A 503 -25.28 -6.41 54.99
N LYS A 504 -25.52 -5.33 55.74
CA LYS A 504 -25.62 -3.95 55.26
C LYS A 504 -24.38 -3.13 55.64
N MET A 505 -24.34 -1.86 55.25
CA MET A 505 -23.18 -1.00 55.49
C MET A 505 -22.91 -0.79 56.99
N ALA A 506 -23.94 -0.74 57.82
CA ALA A 506 -23.80 -0.65 59.27
C ALA A 506 -23.03 -1.84 59.88
N ASP A 507 -23.22 -3.06 59.33
CA ASP A 507 -22.45 -4.23 59.77
C ASP A 507 -20.96 -4.07 59.40
N VAL A 508 -20.68 -3.58 58.19
CA VAL A 508 -19.31 -3.32 57.70
C VAL A 508 -18.62 -2.26 58.56
N GLU A 509 -19.32 -1.17 58.90
CA GLU A 509 -18.81 -0.12 59.78
C GLU A 509 -18.52 -0.66 61.19
N SER A 510 -19.39 -1.53 61.73
CA SER A 510 -19.15 -2.21 63.00
C SER A 510 -17.88 -3.07 62.93
N TRP A 511 -17.71 -3.86 61.87
CA TRP A 511 -16.53 -4.71 61.71
C TRP A 511 -15.23 -3.90 61.61
N ILE A 512 -15.25 -2.76 60.94
CA ILE A 512 -14.08 -1.86 60.89
C ILE A 512 -13.82 -1.26 62.27
N LYS A 513 -14.85 -0.81 62.99
CA LYS A 513 -14.72 -0.25 64.35
C LYS A 513 -14.25 -1.28 65.38
N GLU A 514 -14.66 -2.54 65.23
CA GLU A 514 -14.23 -3.69 66.03
C GLU A 514 -12.80 -4.16 65.69
N GLY A 515 -12.16 -3.59 64.68
CA GLY A 515 -10.81 -3.97 64.25
C GLY A 515 -10.74 -5.29 63.47
N LYS A 516 -11.87 -5.80 62.95
CA LYS A 516 -11.86 -6.97 62.05
C LYS A 516 -11.29 -6.63 60.68
N TYR A 517 -11.41 -5.37 60.26
CA TYR A 517 -10.80 -4.86 59.03
C TYR A 517 -10.21 -3.47 59.29
N ASP A 518 -8.99 -3.22 58.84
CA ASP A 518 -8.28 -1.95 59.08
C ASP A 518 -8.90 -0.76 58.33
N SER A 519 -9.51 -1.02 57.18
CA SER A 519 -10.13 0.01 56.34
C SER A 519 -11.24 -0.57 55.48
N PHE A 520 -12.01 0.31 54.82
CA PHE A 520 -13.02 -0.12 53.85
C PHE A 520 -12.38 -0.83 52.65
N PHE A 521 -11.17 -0.45 52.25
CA PHE A 521 -10.42 -1.15 51.21
C PHE A 521 -9.96 -2.53 51.66
N HIS A 522 -9.46 -2.65 52.89
CA HIS A 522 -9.10 -3.96 53.45
C HIS A 522 -10.31 -4.90 53.47
N PHE A 523 -11.47 -4.39 53.90
CA PHE A 523 -12.74 -5.10 53.78
C PHE A 523 -13.06 -5.47 52.32
N HIS A 524 -13.05 -4.50 51.39
CA HIS A 524 -13.36 -4.74 49.98
C HIS A 524 -12.46 -5.81 49.34
N SER A 525 -11.17 -5.77 49.66
CA SER A 525 -10.15 -6.68 49.13
C SER A 525 -10.31 -8.10 49.66
N SER A 526 -10.86 -8.25 50.87
CA SER A 526 -11.15 -9.56 51.48
C SER A 526 -12.35 -10.29 50.88
N LEU A 527 -13.20 -9.59 50.10
CA LEU A 527 -14.42 -10.17 49.54
C LEU A 527 -14.13 -11.12 48.38
N GLY A 528 -14.68 -12.34 48.45
CA GLY A 528 -14.71 -13.29 47.35
C GLY A 528 -15.96 -13.13 46.46
N PHE A 529 -15.92 -13.73 45.26
CA PHE A 529 -17.08 -13.78 44.37
C PHE A 529 -17.94 -15.01 44.69
N GLY A 530 -19.20 -14.80 45.06
CA GLY A 530 -20.15 -15.89 45.23
C GLY A 530 -20.73 -16.38 43.90
N LYS A 531 -21.54 -17.44 43.96
CA LYS A 531 -22.20 -18.04 42.78
C LYS A 531 -23.27 -17.14 42.13
N GLN A 532 -23.84 -16.21 42.90
CA GLN A 532 -24.91 -15.32 42.43
C GLN A 532 -24.32 -14.03 41.87
N ARG A 533 -24.74 -13.64 40.66
CA ARG A 533 -24.39 -12.33 40.09
C ARG A 533 -24.98 -11.21 40.93
N SER A 534 -24.16 -10.22 41.27
CA SER A 534 -24.57 -9.04 42.02
C SER A 534 -23.99 -7.77 41.40
N ASP A 535 -24.63 -6.62 41.65
CA ASP A 535 -24.12 -5.32 41.21
C ASP A 535 -22.78 -5.00 41.86
N TYR A 536 -22.58 -5.44 43.12
CA TYR A 536 -21.30 -5.32 43.82
C TYR A 536 -20.21 -6.13 43.11
N GLY A 537 -20.49 -7.39 42.80
CA GLY A 537 -19.55 -8.26 42.08
C GLY A 537 -19.24 -7.72 40.69
N ARG A 538 -20.24 -7.19 39.97
CA ARG A 538 -20.05 -6.58 38.65
C ARG A 538 -19.14 -5.34 38.72
N LEU A 539 -19.28 -4.50 39.74
CA LEU A 539 -18.41 -3.35 39.95
C LEU A 539 -17.01 -3.79 40.39
N LYS A 540 -16.91 -4.66 41.40
CA LYS A 540 -15.67 -5.22 41.92
C LYS A 540 -14.79 -5.78 40.80
N GLN A 541 -15.37 -6.58 39.90
CA GLN A 541 -14.65 -7.15 38.76
C GLN A 541 -13.97 -6.08 37.87
N GLN A 542 -14.55 -4.89 37.76
CA GLN A 542 -13.99 -3.81 36.92
C GLN A 542 -12.96 -2.97 37.68
N ILE A 543 -13.17 -2.71 38.98
CA ILE A 543 -12.31 -1.80 39.76
C ILE A 543 -11.11 -2.50 40.39
N ASP A 544 -11.17 -3.83 40.52
CA ASP A 544 -10.06 -4.67 40.99
C ASP A 544 -8.97 -4.88 39.95
N GLN A 545 -9.35 -4.86 38.66
CA GLN A 545 -8.43 -5.16 37.56
C GLN A 545 -7.84 -3.88 36.98
N VAL A 546 -6.55 -3.67 37.19
CA VAL A 546 -5.82 -2.54 36.61
C VAL A 546 -5.46 -2.83 35.15
N PRO A 547 -5.78 -1.92 34.21
CA PRO A 547 -5.33 -2.06 32.82
C PRO A 547 -3.81 -1.94 32.72
N VAL A 548 -3.18 -2.91 32.07
CA VAL A 548 -1.74 -2.94 31.77
C VAL A 548 -1.57 -3.01 30.25
N PHE A 549 -1.14 -1.93 29.63
CA PHE A 549 -1.03 -1.78 28.18
C PHE A 549 0.39 -1.98 27.68
N GLY A 550 0.54 -2.66 26.56
CA GLY A 550 1.78 -2.59 25.79
C GLY A 550 1.50 -2.26 24.32
N PHE A 551 2.54 -1.81 23.62
CA PHE A 551 2.44 -1.39 22.22
C PHE A 551 2.67 -2.55 21.27
N ASN A 552 1.66 -2.93 20.48
CA ASN A 552 1.74 -4.07 19.54
C ASN A 552 2.12 -5.40 20.25
N SER A 553 1.86 -5.49 21.56
CA SER A 553 2.31 -6.59 22.40
C SER A 553 1.64 -7.91 22.05
N GLY A 554 0.44 -7.90 21.46
CA GLY A 554 -0.22 -9.11 20.99
C GLY A 554 0.52 -9.78 19.83
N ARG A 555 1.32 -9.02 19.06
CA ARG A 555 2.15 -9.55 17.97
C ARG A 555 3.58 -9.81 18.42
N TYR A 556 4.14 -8.97 19.30
CA TYR A 556 5.56 -9.04 19.66
C TYR A 556 5.79 -9.35 21.15
N ASP A 557 5.64 -8.38 22.06
CA ASP A 557 6.10 -8.53 23.46
C ASP A 557 5.55 -9.75 24.19
N ILE A 558 4.25 -10.04 24.04
CA ILE A 558 3.66 -11.24 24.66
C ILE A 558 4.26 -12.51 24.06
N ASN A 559 4.56 -12.52 22.76
CA ASN A 559 5.23 -13.65 22.13
C ASN A 559 6.71 -13.78 22.54
N LEU A 560 7.35 -12.66 22.88
CA LEU A 560 8.71 -12.61 23.40
C LEU A 560 8.80 -13.23 24.80
N ILE A 561 7.81 -12.98 25.66
CA ILE A 561 7.85 -13.39 27.09
C ILE A 561 7.00 -14.62 27.41
N LYS A 562 6.25 -15.17 26.45
CA LYS A 562 5.24 -16.24 26.68
C LYS A 562 5.79 -17.50 27.35
N SER A 563 7.08 -17.82 27.18
CA SER A 563 7.71 -19.01 27.76
C SER A 563 7.66 -18.99 29.28
N ASP A 564 7.90 -17.82 29.87
CA ASP A 564 8.06 -17.63 31.31
C ASP A 564 6.88 -16.88 31.93
N LEU A 565 6.08 -16.18 31.10
CA LEU A 565 4.92 -15.39 31.52
C LEU A 565 3.98 -16.15 32.46
N PHE A 566 3.56 -17.36 32.07
CA PHE A 566 2.62 -18.16 32.86
C PHE A 566 3.25 -18.75 34.11
N ALA A 567 4.56 -19.01 34.08
CA ALA A 567 5.30 -19.50 35.23
C ALA A 567 5.44 -18.42 36.32
N ILE A 568 5.52 -17.15 35.91
CA ILE A 568 5.70 -16.01 36.82
C ILE A 568 4.37 -15.48 37.33
N ILE A 569 3.37 -15.33 36.45
CA ILE A 569 2.02 -14.91 36.86
C ILE A 569 1.35 -16.00 37.70
N GLY A 570 1.66 -17.27 37.44
CA GLY A 570 0.99 -18.42 38.04
C GLY A 570 -0.35 -18.70 37.35
N THR A 571 -0.53 -19.91 36.83
CA THR A 571 -1.73 -20.30 36.09
C THR A 571 -3.01 -20.21 36.92
N ASP A 572 -2.93 -20.40 38.23
CA ASP A 572 -4.06 -20.32 39.16
C ASP A 572 -4.57 -18.88 39.35
N ASN A 573 -3.72 -17.89 39.08
CA ASN A 573 -4.08 -16.47 39.17
C ASN A 573 -4.82 -15.96 37.93
N ILE A 574 -4.87 -16.75 36.85
CA ILE A 574 -5.48 -16.36 35.58
C ILE A 574 -7.00 -16.56 35.64
N LYS A 575 -7.74 -15.47 35.42
CA LYS A 575 -9.20 -15.46 35.37
C LYS A 575 -9.73 -15.65 33.96
N SER A 576 -9.07 -15.08 32.96
CA SER A 576 -9.42 -15.30 31.56
C SER A 576 -8.25 -14.99 30.62
N VAL A 577 -8.20 -15.71 29.51
CA VAL A 577 -7.32 -15.44 28.39
C VAL A 577 -8.17 -15.37 27.14
N ILE A 578 -8.09 -14.25 26.42
CA ILE A 578 -8.80 -14.05 25.16
C ILE A 578 -7.76 -13.77 24.09
N LYS A 579 -7.81 -14.53 22.99
CA LYS A 579 -6.98 -14.30 21.81
C LYS A 579 -7.86 -14.42 20.57
N ASN A 580 -8.07 -13.29 19.89
CA ASN A 580 -8.68 -13.23 18.57
C ASN A 580 -7.91 -12.22 17.70
N PRO A 581 -8.13 -12.18 16.36
CA PRO A 581 -7.35 -11.31 15.47
C PRO A 581 -7.38 -9.82 15.78
N SER A 582 -8.36 -9.36 16.56
CA SER A 582 -8.61 -7.95 16.87
C SER A 582 -8.49 -7.62 18.35
N TYR A 583 -8.18 -8.59 19.22
CA TYR A 583 -8.16 -8.43 20.66
C TYR A 583 -7.37 -9.55 21.34
N MET A 584 -6.38 -9.16 22.14
CA MET A 584 -5.67 -10.04 23.05
C MET A 584 -5.80 -9.52 24.47
N CYS A 585 -6.09 -10.41 25.42
CA CYS A 585 -6.21 -10.07 26.83
C CYS A 585 -5.78 -11.25 27.72
N ILE A 586 -4.99 -10.93 28.74
CA ILE A 586 -4.69 -11.84 29.86
C ILE A 586 -5.16 -11.14 31.13
N ALA A 587 -6.17 -11.69 31.79
CA ALA A 587 -6.75 -11.12 33.00
C ALA A 587 -6.45 -11.99 34.21
N THR A 588 -5.96 -11.35 35.29
CA THR A 588 -5.81 -11.95 36.61
C THR A 588 -6.86 -11.37 37.58
N SER A 589 -6.73 -11.63 38.88
CA SER A 589 -7.57 -10.97 39.89
C SER A 589 -7.32 -9.46 40.00
N ASN A 590 -6.10 -9.00 39.76
CA ASN A 590 -5.64 -7.63 40.05
C ASN A 590 -5.21 -6.83 38.81
N MET A 591 -4.98 -7.47 37.67
CA MET A 591 -4.56 -6.78 36.45
C MET A 591 -5.20 -7.37 35.20
N LYS A 592 -5.20 -6.57 34.14
CA LYS A 592 -5.66 -6.95 32.81
C LYS A 592 -4.67 -6.45 31.77
N MET A 593 -3.85 -7.37 31.26
CA MET A 593 -2.90 -7.08 30.18
C MET A 593 -3.65 -6.95 28.86
N LEU A 594 -3.41 -5.84 28.15
CA LEU A 594 -4.11 -5.43 26.94
C LEU A 594 -3.11 -4.94 25.89
N ASP A 595 -3.43 -5.14 24.62
CA ASP A 595 -2.67 -4.56 23.50
C ASP A 595 -3.32 -3.26 23.05
N ILE A 596 -2.57 -2.16 23.15
CA ILE A 596 -3.07 -0.82 22.82
C ILE A 596 -3.46 -0.68 21.35
N SER A 597 -2.78 -1.40 20.44
CA SER A 597 -3.04 -1.33 18.99
C SER A 597 -4.40 -1.93 18.61
N ASN A 598 -4.93 -2.78 19.49
CA ASN A 598 -6.22 -3.45 19.34
C ASN A 598 -7.32 -2.80 20.20
N TYR A 599 -6.94 -2.10 21.28
CA TYR A 599 -7.86 -1.52 22.25
C TYR A 599 -8.20 -0.06 21.99
N VAL A 600 -7.33 0.67 21.29
CA VAL A 600 -7.47 2.11 21.07
C VAL A 600 -7.48 2.40 19.56
N PRO A 601 -8.51 3.06 19.01
CA PRO A 601 -8.52 3.47 17.62
C PRO A 601 -7.35 4.41 17.32
N ALA A 602 -6.81 4.33 16.09
CA ALA A 602 -5.77 5.23 15.61
C ALA A 602 -6.20 6.70 15.82
N GLY A 603 -5.34 7.50 16.46
CA GLY A 603 -5.56 8.94 16.70
C GLY A 603 -6.16 9.31 18.06
N SER A 604 -6.21 8.40 19.04
CA SER A 604 -6.79 8.69 20.37
C SER A 604 -5.80 9.30 21.38
N PHE A 605 -4.52 9.42 21.02
CA PHE A 605 -3.52 10.18 21.80
C PHE A 605 -3.12 11.42 20.99
N PRO A 606 -3.02 12.60 21.61
CA PRO A 606 -2.35 13.73 20.98
C PRO A 606 -0.87 13.36 20.78
N VAL A 607 -0.36 13.59 19.57
CA VAL A 607 1.07 13.49 19.24
C VAL A 607 1.83 14.62 19.90
#